data_AF-A0A8J7H621-F1
#
_entry.id   AF-A0A8J7H621-F1
#
_cell.length_a   1.000
_cell.length_b   1.000
_cell.length_c   1.000
_cell.angle_alpha   90.00
_cell.angle_beta   90.00
_cell.angle_gamma   90.00
#
_symmetry.space_group_name_H-M   'P 1'
#
loop_
_entity.id
_entity.type
_entity.pdbx_description
1 polymer ?
#
loop_
_entity_poly.entity_id
_entity_poly.type
_entity_poly.pdbx_seq_one_letter_code
_entity_poly.pdbx_strand_id
1 'polypeptide(L)'
;MLEQAKEALAQGQSHVFSGRMARQGEGAVGSDCGGAMKIHIAVQPRRPQLVLLGAGHVNLAIAVVAAPLGFEIALMDTWKENLDHPDLPSTSRKLLVESFTAGIQHLTLDDKCYVVIATNHRDREALEHTVGSPVRYLGLLASRRKIQTFRAELEKRGVYAADIAALRSPIGLDIGAETPEEIAISVIAEILQVKSGASAVSLQPTTLAVVSK
;
A
#
# COMPACT_ATOMS: atom_id res chain seq x y z
N MET A 1 18.06 -24.92 -13.38
CA MET A 1 18.29 -23.72 -12.53
C MET A 1 17.47 -22.52 -13.01
N LEU A 2 17.54 -22.13 -14.29
CA LEU A 2 16.78 -20.98 -14.81
C LEU A 2 15.26 -21.12 -14.64
N GLU A 3 14.68 -22.29 -14.93
CA GLU A 3 13.23 -22.51 -14.74
C GLU A 3 12.82 -22.41 -13.27
N GLN A 4 13.62 -22.99 -12.36
CA GLN A 4 13.40 -22.88 -10.91
C GLN A 4 13.49 -21.42 -10.42
N ALA A 5 14.36 -20.59 -11.02
CA ALA A 5 14.43 -19.17 -10.70
C ALA A 5 13.21 -18.39 -11.23
N LYS A 6 12.74 -18.70 -12.45
CA LYS A 6 11.52 -18.09 -13.01
C LYS A 6 10.29 -18.45 -12.18
N GLU A 7 10.17 -19.70 -11.76
CA GLU A 7 9.07 -20.18 -10.92
C GLU A 7 9.09 -19.52 -9.54
N ALA A 8 10.26 -19.46 -8.89
CA ALA A 8 10.43 -18.75 -7.62
C ALA A 8 10.03 -17.26 -7.74
N LEU A 9 10.46 -16.58 -8.82
CA LEU A 9 10.09 -15.19 -9.09
C LEU A 9 8.58 -15.02 -9.34
N ALA A 10 7.97 -15.92 -10.11
CA ALA A 10 6.54 -15.89 -10.40
C ALA A 10 5.68 -16.08 -9.13
N GLN A 11 6.16 -16.92 -8.21
CA GLN A 11 5.50 -17.16 -6.91
C GLN A 11 5.87 -16.12 -5.86
N GLY A 12 6.91 -15.31 -6.09
CA GLY A 12 7.41 -14.34 -5.11
C GLY A 12 8.06 -14.98 -3.87
N GLN A 13 8.40 -16.27 -3.93
CA GLN A 13 8.89 -17.05 -2.78
C GLN A 13 10.30 -17.57 -3.03
N SER A 14 11.15 -17.50 -2.01
CA SER A 14 12.49 -18.09 -2.05
C SER A 14 12.40 -19.62 -2.07
N HIS A 15 13.25 -20.25 -2.87
CA HIS A 15 13.26 -21.71 -3.05
C HIS A 15 14.62 -22.28 -2.70
N VAL A 16 14.64 -23.49 -2.11
CA VAL A 16 15.85 -24.29 -1.93
C VAL A 16 15.67 -25.59 -2.69
N PHE A 17 16.64 -25.95 -3.53
CA PHE A 17 16.67 -27.27 -4.15
C PHE A 17 18.08 -27.85 -4.15
N SER A 18 18.15 -29.18 -4.19
CA SER A 18 19.40 -29.93 -4.26
C SER A 18 19.64 -30.40 -5.69
N GLY A 19 20.87 -30.28 -6.15
CA GLY A 19 21.31 -30.74 -7.47
C GLY A 19 22.65 -31.46 -7.38
N ARG A 20 22.90 -32.36 -8.33
CA ARG A 20 24.18 -33.03 -8.51
C ARG A 20 25.02 -32.29 -9.54
N MET A 21 26.29 -32.09 -9.23
CA MET A 21 27.28 -31.51 -10.14
C MET A 21 27.73 -32.56 -11.18
N ALA A 22 26.78 -32.92 -12.03
CA ALA A 22 26.95 -33.81 -13.18
C ALA A 22 26.44 -33.09 -14.45
N ARG A 23 27.00 -33.45 -15.61
CA ARG A 23 26.61 -32.90 -16.91
C ARG A 23 25.25 -33.41 -17.40
N GLN A 24 24.88 -34.64 -17.06
CA GLN A 24 23.60 -35.25 -17.43
C GLN A 24 23.09 -36.19 -16.32
N GLY A 25 21.81 -36.57 -16.41
CA GLY A 25 21.13 -37.43 -15.44
C GLY A 25 20.13 -36.68 -14.57
N GLU A 26 19.34 -37.42 -13.79
CA GLU A 26 18.33 -36.84 -12.89
C GLU A 26 18.98 -35.97 -11.80
N GLY A 27 18.48 -34.74 -11.64
CA GLY A 27 19.03 -33.76 -10.71
C GLY A 27 20.38 -33.15 -11.13
N ALA A 28 20.86 -33.38 -12.35
CA ALA A 28 22.09 -32.80 -12.87
C ALA A 28 21.96 -31.27 -13.09
N VAL A 29 22.95 -30.50 -12.63
CA VAL A 29 22.98 -29.02 -12.79
C VAL A 29 23.91 -28.53 -13.91
N GLY A 30 24.46 -29.42 -14.73
CA GLY A 30 25.24 -29.05 -15.92
C GLY A 30 26.70 -28.69 -15.64
N SER A 31 27.33 -29.35 -14.67
CA SER A 31 28.76 -29.18 -14.30
C SER A 31 29.48 -30.52 -14.19
N ASP A 32 30.80 -30.55 -14.35
CA ASP A 32 31.62 -31.78 -14.36
C ASP A 32 32.54 -31.92 -13.14
N CYS A 33 32.20 -31.26 -12.04
CA CYS A 33 33.06 -31.21 -10.85
C CYS A 33 32.84 -32.39 -9.88
N GLY A 34 31.79 -33.18 -10.07
CA GLY A 34 31.39 -34.24 -9.13
C GLY A 34 30.84 -33.67 -7.80
N GLY A 35 29.98 -34.43 -7.11
CA GLY A 35 29.41 -34.05 -5.82
C GLY A 35 27.98 -33.49 -5.87
N ALA A 36 27.48 -33.05 -4.72
CA ALA A 36 26.13 -32.52 -4.53
C ALA A 36 26.20 -31.04 -4.11
N MET A 37 25.23 -30.26 -4.58
CA MET A 37 25.09 -28.83 -4.31
C MET A 37 23.67 -28.55 -3.83
N LYS A 38 23.53 -27.70 -2.81
CA LYS A 38 22.25 -27.12 -2.42
C LYS A 38 22.23 -25.68 -2.90
N ILE A 39 21.21 -25.34 -3.70
CA ILE A 39 21.04 -24.02 -4.28
C ILE A 39 19.89 -23.34 -3.55
N HIS A 40 20.13 -22.14 -3.05
CA HIS A 40 19.11 -21.25 -2.51
C HIS A 40 18.86 -20.11 -3.49
N ILE A 41 17.65 -20.05 -4.03
CA ILE A 41 17.16 -18.94 -4.85
C ILE A 41 16.39 -18.02 -3.92
N ALA A 42 17.02 -16.92 -3.52
CA ALA A 42 16.36 -15.90 -2.72
C ALA A 42 15.56 -14.97 -3.64
N VAL A 43 14.25 -14.83 -3.40
CA VAL A 43 13.40 -13.87 -4.09
C VAL A 43 13.20 -12.66 -3.21
N GLN A 44 13.62 -11.49 -3.70
CA GLN A 44 13.39 -10.23 -3.02
C GLN A 44 12.12 -9.59 -3.61
N PRO A 45 10.98 -9.58 -2.89
CA PRO A 45 9.79 -8.94 -3.39
C PRO A 45 10.00 -7.42 -3.52
N ARG A 46 9.38 -6.83 -4.55
CA ARG A 46 9.28 -5.36 -4.66
C ARG A 46 8.69 -4.79 -3.37
N ARG A 47 9.28 -3.70 -2.88
CA ARG A 47 8.77 -3.01 -1.69
C ARG A 47 7.33 -2.54 -1.93
N PRO A 48 6.45 -2.58 -0.91
CA PRO A 48 5.11 -2.04 -1.04
C PRO A 48 5.19 -0.54 -1.34
N GLN A 49 4.32 -0.07 -2.23
CA GLN A 49 4.30 1.34 -2.61
C GLN A 49 3.20 2.07 -1.87
N LEU A 50 3.55 3.17 -1.19
CA LEU A 50 2.60 4.07 -0.56
C LEU A 50 2.45 5.30 -1.44
N VAL A 51 1.30 5.42 -2.10
CA VAL A 51 0.96 6.55 -2.98
C VAL A 51 0.06 7.50 -2.21
N LEU A 52 0.58 8.69 -1.92
CA LEU A 52 -0.11 9.74 -1.21
C LEU A 52 -0.60 10.78 -2.22
N LEU A 53 -1.91 10.84 -2.42
CA LEU A 53 -2.57 11.84 -3.25
C LEU A 53 -2.92 13.05 -2.37
N GLY A 54 -2.20 14.15 -2.60
CA GLY A 54 -2.05 15.30 -1.71
C GLY A 54 -0.74 15.21 -0.92
N ALA A 55 -0.12 16.35 -0.66
CA ALA A 55 1.08 16.50 0.15
C ALA A 55 0.89 17.55 1.27
N GLY A 56 -0.35 17.81 1.67
CA GLY A 56 -0.67 18.64 2.84
C GLY A 56 -0.29 17.96 4.18
N HIS A 57 -0.57 18.63 5.31
CA HIS A 57 -0.09 18.24 6.64
C HIS A 57 -0.32 16.77 7.02
N VAL A 58 -1.47 16.18 6.68
CA VAL A 58 -1.75 14.77 7.02
C VAL A 58 -0.90 13.81 6.21
N ASN A 59 -0.81 13.99 4.89
CA ASN A 59 0.04 13.13 4.06
C ASN A 59 1.54 13.36 4.31
N LEU A 60 1.95 14.57 4.70
CA LEU A 60 3.28 14.83 5.24
C LEU A 60 3.55 13.95 6.47
N ALA A 61 2.67 13.99 7.48
CA ALA A 61 2.82 13.19 8.69
C ALA A 61 2.81 11.67 8.40
N ILE A 62 1.93 11.21 7.50
CA ILE A 62 1.89 9.83 7.02
C ILE A 62 3.22 9.44 6.38
N ALA A 63 3.79 10.29 5.51
CA ALA A 63 5.06 10.02 4.86
C ALA A 63 6.20 9.86 5.88
N VAL A 64 6.25 10.74 6.90
CA VAL A 64 7.24 10.68 7.99
C VAL A 64 7.13 9.38 8.77
N VAL A 65 5.92 8.99 9.18
CA VAL A 65 5.68 7.73 9.92
C VAL A 65 5.97 6.49 9.05
N ALA A 66 5.66 6.55 7.75
CA ALA A 66 5.81 5.42 6.83
C ALA A 66 7.27 5.16 6.40
N ALA A 67 8.12 6.20 6.36
CA ALA A 67 9.49 6.11 5.84
C ALA A 67 10.33 4.98 6.47
N PRO A 68 10.35 4.78 7.81
CA PRO A 68 11.12 3.69 8.40
C PRO A 68 10.50 2.30 8.22
N LEU A 69 9.26 2.18 7.72
CA LEU A 69 8.51 0.93 7.64
C LEU A 69 8.74 0.15 6.33
N GLY A 70 9.65 0.62 5.48
CA GLY A 70 10.05 -0.06 4.25
C GLY A 70 9.10 0.15 3.07
N PHE A 71 8.24 1.16 3.11
CA PHE A 71 7.44 1.59 1.95
C PHE A 71 8.29 2.40 0.96
N GLU A 72 8.03 2.22 -0.33
CA GLU A 72 8.41 3.19 -1.35
C GLU A 72 7.33 4.27 -1.41
N ILE A 73 7.66 5.51 -1.02
CA ILE A 73 6.69 6.58 -0.88
C ILE A 73 6.70 7.45 -2.14
N ALA A 74 5.52 7.68 -2.71
CA ALA A 74 5.30 8.68 -3.75
C ALA A 74 4.24 9.68 -3.28
N LEU A 75 4.54 10.98 -3.33
CA LEU A 75 3.59 12.05 -3.05
C LEU A 75 3.26 12.78 -4.34
N MET A 76 1.98 12.99 -4.58
CA MET A 76 1.47 13.74 -5.71
C MET A 76 0.69 14.94 -5.22
N ASP A 77 1.01 16.12 -5.70
CA ASP A 77 0.26 17.34 -5.39
C ASP A 77 0.27 18.29 -6.58
N THR A 78 -0.70 19.19 -6.60
CA THR A 78 -0.77 20.30 -7.55
C THR A 78 -0.04 21.55 -7.08
N TRP A 79 0.30 21.62 -5.80
CA TRP A 79 1.00 22.76 -5.19
C TRP A 79 2.44 22.39 -4.86
N LYS A 80 3.38 23.14 -5.42
CA LYS A 80 4.81 22.86 -5.29
C LYS A 80 5.29 23.01 -3.85
N GLU A 81 4.74 23.95 -3.11
CA GLU A 81 5.09 24.29 -1.73
C GLU A 81 4.87 23.10 -0.79
N ASN A 82 3.79 22.33 -1.01
CA ASN A 82 3.51 21.11 -0.25
C ASN A 82 4.61 20.05 -0.49
N LEU A 83 5.08 19.91 -1.73
CA LEU A 83 6.11 18.95 -2.10
C LEU A 83 7.52 19.40 -1.67
N ASP A 84 7.75 20.69 -1.53
CA ASP A 84 9.04 21.24 -1.08
C ASP A 84 9.16 21.33 0.45
N HIS A 85 8.15 20.84 1.20
CA HIS A 85 8.18 20.86 2.66
C HIS A 85 9.45 20.19 3.22
N PRO A 86 10.16 20.83 4.17
CA PRO A 86 11.47 20.35 4.65
C PRO A 86 11.41 19.01 5.38
N ASP A 87 10.29 18.73 6.05
CA ASP A 87 10.11 17.49 6.82
C ASP A 87 9.73 16.27 5.97
N LEU A 88 9.48 16.43 4.67
CA LEU A 88 9.22 15.28 3.80
C LEU A 88 10.45 14.37 3.77
N PRO A 89 10.29 13.05 3.92
CA PRO A 89 11.40 12.12 3.83
C PRO A 89 12.13 12.28 2.50
N SER A 90 13.46 12.42 2.53
CA SER A 90 14.29 12.64 1.35
C SER A 90 14.23 11.51 0.31
N THR A 91 13.83 10.31 0.75
CA THR A 91 13.61 9.13 -0.10
C THR A 91 12.28 9.13 -0.84
N SER A 92 11.39 10.09 -0.55
CA SER A 92 10.06 10.15 -1.17
C SER A 92 10.15 10.67 -2.59
N ARG A 93 9.47 9.99 -3.53
CA ARG A 93 9.29 10.48 -4.89
C ARG A 93 8.23 11.57 -4.90
N LYS A 94 8.62 12.80 -5.26
CA LYS A 94 7.72 13.96 -5.32
C LYS A 94 7.22 14.16 -6.76
N LEU A 95 5.91 14.28 -6.93
CA LEU A 95 5.24 14.38 -8.23
C LEU A 95 4.39 15.65 -8.26
N LEU A 96 4.94 16.72 -8.82
CA LEU A 96 4.17 17.92 -9.13
C LEU A 96 3.33 17.66 -10.39
N VAL A 97 2.02 17.85 -10.30
CA VAL A 97 1.08 17.57 -11.39
C VAL A 97 0.12 18.74 -11.59
N GLU A 98 -0.39 18.91 -12.80
CA GLU A 98 -1.41 19.94 -13.07
C GLU A 98 -2.78 19.53 -12.52
N SER A 99 -3.04 18.21 -12.50
CA SER A 99 -4.26 17.58 -12.02
C SER A 99 -3.96 16.16 -11.51
N PHE A 100 -4.76 15.66 -10.58
CA PHE A 100 -4.65 14.28 -10.11
C PHE A 100 -5.03 13.30 -11.23
N THR A 101 -6.00 13.64 -12.06
CA THR A 101 -6.37 12.84 -13.25
C THR A 101 -5.15 12.55 -14.12
N ALA A 102 -4.41 13.58 -14.54
CA ALA A 102 -3.25 13.41 -15.40
C ALA A 102 -2.12 12.66 -14.67
N GLY A 103 -1.88 12.99 -13.40
CA GLY A 103 -0.84 12.36 -12.60
C GLY A 103 -1.06 10.85 -12.41
N ILE A 104 -2.28 10.44 -12.05
CA ILE A 104 -2.60 9.04 -11.75
C ILE A 104 -2.46 8.15 -12.99
N GLN A 105 -2.76 8.67 -14.19
CA GLN A 105 -2.60 7.93 -15.45
C GLN A 105 -1.14 7.52 -15.73
N HIS A 106 -0.18 8.23 -15.14
CA HIS A 106 1.25 7.92 -15.26
C HIS A 106 1.78 7.03 -14.12
N LEU A 107 0.93 6.62 -13.18
CA LEU A 107 1.27 5.68 -12.12
C LEU A 107 0.90 4.24 -12.52
N THR A 108 1.79 3.30 -12.23
CA THR A 108 1.43 1.88 -12.23
C THR A 108 0.82 1.55 -10.88
N LEU A 109 -0.51 1.52 -10.82
CA LEU A 109 -1.27 1.07 -9.66
C LEU A 109 -1.51 -0.45 -9.79
N ASP A 110 -0.87 -1.23 -8.94
CA ASP A 110 -0.98 -2.69 -8.87
C ASP A 110 -1.32 -3.16 -7.46
N ASP A 111 -1.39 -4.48 -7.25
CA ASP A 111 -1.74 -5.05 -5.96
C ASP A 111 -0.73 -4.74 -4.84
N LYS A 112 0.46 -4.21 -5.14
CA LYS A 112 1.45 -3.82 -4.12
C LYS A 112 1.31 -2.35 -3.71
N CYS A 113 0.38 -1.62 -4.30
CA CYS A 113 0.10 -0.23 -4.00
C CYS A 113 -0.92 -0.08 -2.86
N TYR A 114 -0.63 0.89 -1.99
CA TYR A 114 -1.48 1.41 -0.94
C TYR A 114 -1.69 2.89 -1.25
N VAL A 115 -2.93 3.28 -1.56
CA VAL A 115 -3.27 4.64 -1.97
C VAL A 115 -4.00 5.34 -0.84
N VAL A 116 -3.53 6.52 -0.47
CA VAL A 116 -4.18 7.42 0.49
C VAL A 116 -4.55 8.71 -0.21
N ILE A 117 -5.84 9.06 -0.14
CA ILE A 117 -6.36 10.33 -0.63
C ILE A 117 -6.57 11.24 0.57
N ALA A 118 -5.76 12.30 0.66
CA ALA A 118 -5.92 13.37 1.63
C ALA A 118 -5.51 14.69 0.95
N THR A 119 -6.43 15.26 0.19
CA THR A 119 -6.24 16.52 -0.52
C THR A 119 -7.08 17.63 0.12
N ASN A 120 -6.73 18.89 -0.11
CA ASN A 120 -7.53 19.98 0.46
C ASN A 120 -8.89 20.14 -0.24
N HIS A 121 -9.01 19.86 -1.55
CA HIS A 121 -10.27 20.07 -2.31
C HIS A 121 -10.48 19.17 -3.53
N ARG A 122 -9.54 18.29 -3.88
CA ARG A 122 -9.59 17.48 -5.10
C ARG A 122 -9.79 15.99 -4.83
N ASP A 123 -10.33 15.65 -3.67
CA ASP A 123 -10.51 14.25 -3.25
C ASP A 123 -11.44 13.50 -4.21
N ARG A 124 -12.45 14.20 -4.76
CA ARG A 124 -13.33 13.61 -5.77
C ARG A 124 -12.55 13.22 -7.01
N GLU A 125 -11.81 14.15 -7.58
CA GLU A 125 -10.97 13.91 -8.76
C GLU A 125 -10.02 12.71 -8.54
N ALA A 126 -9.32 12.68 -7.40
CA ALA A 126 -8.44 11.58 -7.03
C ALA A 126 -9.20 10.25 -6.88
N LEU A 127 -10.36 10.25 -6.20
CA LEU A 127 -11.16 9.05 -5.96
C LEU A 127 -11.70 8.47 -7.27
N GLU A 128 -12.21 9.31 -8.16
CA GLU A 128 -12.80 8.88 -9.42
C GLU A 128 -11.79 8.19 -10.35
N HIS A 129 -10.50 8.48 -10.19
CA HIS A 129 -9.41 7.86 -10.96
C HIS A 129 -8.68 6.74 -10.24
N THR A 130 -9.04 6.44 -8.98
CA THR A 130 -8.42 5.36 -8.19
C THR A 130 -9.41 4.29 -7.78
N VAL A 131 -10.71 4.59 -7.74
CA VAL A 131 -11.76 3.60 -7.46
C VAL A 131 -11.77 2.51 -8.54
N GLY A 132 -11.85 1.25 -8.11
CA GLY A 132 -11.78 0.08 -9.00
C GLY A 132 -10.36 -0.25 -9.51
N SER A 133 -9.34 0.49 -9.09
CA SER A 133 -7.94 0.09 -9.36
C SER A 133 -7.58 -1.19 -8.59
N PRO A 134 -6.63 -2.00 -9.07
CA PRO A 134 -6.26 -3.28 -8.43
C PRO A 134 -5.40 -3.10 -7.17
N VAL A 135 -5.43 -1.93 -6.53
CA VAL A 135 -4.61 -1.60 -5.36
C VAL A 135 -5.02 -2.45 -4.16
N ARG A 136 -4.05 -2.79 -3.30
CA ARG A 136 -4.32 -3.58 -2.08
C ARG A 136 -4.99 -2.74 -0.99
N TYR A 137 -4.89 -1.43 -1.08
CA TYR A 137 -5.56 -0.51 -0.17
C TYR A 137 -5.90 0.80 -0.87
N LEU A 138 -7.13 1.26 -0.71
CA LEU A 138 -7.59 2.59 -1.11
C LEU A 138 -8.29 3.25 0.07
N GLY A 139 -7.66 4.27 0.64
CA GLY A 139 -8.18 5.02 1.77
C GLY A 139 -8.47 6.47 1.40
N LEU A 140 -9.57 7.01 1.93
CA LEU A 140 -9.94 8.41 1.77
C LEU A 140 -10.12 9.07 3.13
N LEU A 141 -9.34 10.13 3.36
CA LEU A 141 -9.55 11.05 4.47
C LEU A 141 -10.66 12.05 4.11
N ALA A 142 -11.85 11.83 4.67
CA ALA A 142 -12.99 12.70 4.47
C ALA A 142 -13.98 12.61 5.65
N SER A 143 -14.82 13.64 5.82
CA SER A 143 -15.90 13.58 6.80
C SER A 143 -16.97 12.56 6.40
N ARG A 144 -17.66 11.96 7.38
CA ARG A 144 -18.74 10.97 7.14
C ARG A 144 -19.78 11.48 6.14
N ARG A 145 -20.16 12.75 6.23
CA ARG A 145 -21.09 13.39 5.29
C ARG A 145 -20.54 13.41 3.87
N LYS A 146 -19.28 13.83 3.68
CA LYS A 146 -18.64 13.90 2.36
C LYS A 146 -18.52 12.51 1.73
N ILE A 147 -18.23 11.49 2.53
CA ILE A 147 -18.15 10.09 2.10
C ILE A 147 -19.50 9.59 1.57
N GLN A 148 -20.59 9.87 2.26
CA GLN A 148 -21.94 9.48 1.80
C GLN A 148 -22.27 10.12 0.44
N THR A 149 -21.93 11.40 0.26
CA THR A 149 -22.08 12.08 -1.03
C THR A 149 -21.28 11.40 -2.13
N PHE A 150 -20.00 11.11 -1.89
CA PHE A 150 -19.15 10.46 -2.88
C PHE A 150 -19.64 9.05 -3.23
N ARG A 151 -20.06 8.25 -2.24
CA ARG A 151 -20.63 6.91 -2.51
C ARG A 151 -21.87 6.98 -3.40
N ALA A 152 -22.81 7.87 -3.08
CA ALA A 152 -24.02 8.04 -3.89
C ALA A 152 -23.70 8.53 -5.32
N GLU A 153 -22.68 9.37 -5.51
CA GLU A 153 -22.22 9.80 -6.84
C GLU A 153 -21.58 8.64 -7.62
N LEU A 154 -20.72 7.84 -6.99
CA LEU A 154 -20.10 6.67 -7.61
C LEU A 154 -21.14 5.61 -8.02
N GLU A 155 -22.14 5.36 -7.19
CA GLU A 155 -23.27 4.47 -7.49
C GLU A 155 -24.05 4.96 -8.71
N LYS A 156 -24.40 6.25 -8.76
CA LYS A 156 -25.09 6.86 -9.92
C LYS A 156 -24.30 6.76 -11.21
N ARG A 157 -22.97 6.74 -11.13
CA ARG A 157 -22.06 6.57 -12.27
C ARG A 157 -21.86 5.12 -12.66
N GLY A 158 -22.44 4.17 -11.94
CA GLY A 158 -22.36 2.74 -12.25
C GLY A 158 -21.05 2.07 -11.82
N VAL A 159 -20.32 2.66 -10.87
CA VAL A 159 -19.15 1.98 -10.27
C VAL A 159 -19.62 0.75 -9.50
N TYR A 160 -18.90 -0.37 -9.64
CA TYR A 160 -19.30 -1.62 -9.00
C TYR A 160 -19.37 -1.48 -7.48
N ALA A 161 -20.41 -2.05 -6.89
CA ALA A 161 -20.63 -2.00 -5.44
C ALA A 161 -19.43 -2.57 -4.64
N ALA A 162 -18.73 -3.57 -5.20
CA ALA A 162 -17.54 -4.16 -4.59
C ALA A 162 -16.38 -3.14 -4.47
N ASP A 163 -16.17 -2.32 -5.50
CA ASP A 163 -15.11 -1.30 -5.51
C ASP A 163 -15.43 -0.17 -4.53
N ILE A 164 -16.70 0.23 -4.46
CA ILE A 164 -17.18 1.23 -3.48
C ILE A 164 -17.05 0.68 -2.05
N ALA A 165 -17.34 -0.61 -1.85
CA ALA A 165 -17.21 -1.27 -0.55
C ALA A 165 -15.75 -1.43 -0.12
N ALA A 166 -14.82 -1.60 -1.07
CA ALA A 166 -13.38 -1.68 -0.80
C ALA A 166 -12.77 -0.35 -0.33
N LEU A 167 -13.40 0.80 -0.65
CA LEU A 167 -12.96 2.12 -0.20
C LEU A 167 -13.04 2.25 1.33
N ARG A 168 -11.88 2.45 1.97
CA ARG A 168 -11.73 2.70 3.41
C ARG A 168 -11.95 4.18 3.70
N SER A 169 -13.10 4.52 4.28
CA SER A 169 -13.41 5.91 4.62
C SER A 169 -14.48 6.04 5.73
N PRO A 170 -14.26 6.86 6.78
CA PRO A 170 -13.02 7.58 7.08
C PRO A 170 -11.85 6.60 7.24
N ILE A 171 -10.68 7.03 6.79
CA ILE A 171 -9.47 6.23 6.78
C ILE A 171 -8.87 6.11 8.20
N GLY A 172 -8.25 4.99 8.52
CA GLY A 172 -7.53 4.77 9.79
C GLY A 172 -8.33 4.02 10.86
N LEU A 173 -7.62 3.52 11.87
CA LEU A 173 -8.21 2.88 13.05
C LEU A 173 -8.77 3.90 14.04
N ASP A 174 -9.88 3.56 14.69
CA ASP A 174 -10.48 4.41 15.72
C ASP A 174 -9.65 4.39 17.01
N ILE A 175 -8.72 5.34 17.11
CA ILE A 175 -7.88 5.58 18.28
C ILE A 175 -8.17 6.94 18.93
N GLY A 176 -9.24 7.63 18.51
CA GLY A 176 -9.54 9.00 18.94
C GLY A 176 -8.56 10.06 18.41
N ALA A 177 -7.97 9.84 17.23
CA ALA A 177 -6.98 10.74 16.64
C ALA A 177 -7.58 12.10 16.23
N GLU A 178 -6.90 13.19 16.61
CA GLU A 178 -7.30 14.57 16.28
C GLU A 178 -6.21 15.33 15.51
N THR A 179 -4.93 15.11 15.86
CA THR A 179 -3.80 15.80 15.22
C THR A 179 -3.34 15.08 13.94
N PRO A 180 -2.67 15.77 12.98
CA PRO A 180 -2.11 15.12 11.79
C PRO A 180 -1.20 13.93 12.12
N GLU A 181 -0.42 14.01 13.19
CA GLU A 181 0.49 12.96 13.67
C GLU A 181 -0.28 11.75 14.22
N GLU A 182 -1.32 11.98 15.02
CA GLU A 182 -2.20 10.91 15.52
C GLU A 182 -2.97 10.25 14.38
N ILE A 183 -3.48 11.05 13.43
CA ILE A 183 -4.16 10.55 12.23
C ILE A 183 -3.18 9.71 11.42
N ALA A 184 -1.93 10.14 11.26
CA ALA A 184 -0.92 9.37 10.56
C ALA A 184 -0.67 8.00 11.22
N ILE A 185 -0.58 7.95 12.55
CA ILE A 185 -0.46 6.68 13.30
C ILE A 185 -1.68 5.79 13.05
N SER A 186 -2.89 6.36 13.16
CA SER A 186 -4.16 5.66 12.91
C SER A 186 -4.22 5.04 11.50
N VAL A 187 -3.85 5.83 10.48
CA VAL A 187 -3.86 5.41 9.07
C VAL A 187 -2.80 4.35 8.80
N ILE A 188 -1.58 4.54 9.28
CA ILE A 188 -0.49 3.58 9.09
C ILE A 188 -0.79 2.27 9.82
N ALA A 189 -1.43 2.31 10.99
CA ALA A 189 -1.88 1.11 11.68
C ALA A 189 -2.91 0.32 10.85
N GLU A 190 -3.89 0.99 10.22
CA GLU A 190 -4.84 0.33 9.31
C GLU A 190 -4.15 -0.24 8.06
N ILE A 191 -3.20 0.49 7.47
CA ILE A 191 -2.41 0.01 6.33
C ILE A 191 -1.61 -1.25 6.69
N LEU A 192 -0.95 -1.26 7.85
CA LEU A 192 -0.20 -2.42 8.34
C LEU A 192 -1.11 -3.60 8.69
N GLN A 193 -2.31 -3.33 9.21
CA GLN A 193 -3.33 -4.35 9.43
C GLN A 193 -3.69 -5.03 8.11
N VAL A 194 -3.99 -4.26 7.06
CA VAL A 194 -4.31 -4.80 5.73
C VAL A 194 -3.12 -5.54 5.13
N LYS A 195 -1.90 -5.01 5.28
CA LYS A 195 -0.66 -5.65 4.80
C LYS A 195 -0.41 -7.01 5.45
N SER A 196 -0.75 -7.17 6.74
CA SER A 196 -0.50 -8.39 7.51
C SER A 196 -1.69 -9.35 7.55
N GLY A 197 -2.89 -8.91 7.14
CA GLY A 197 -4.13 -9.67 7.31
C GLY A 197 -4.61 -9.77 8.76
N ALA A 198 -4.14 -8.89 9.65
CA ALA A 198 -4.48 -8.90 11.06
C ALA A 198 -5.89 -8.34 11.35
N SER A 199 -6.44 -8.66 12.53
CA SER A 199 -7.76 -8.14 12.95
C SER A 199 -7.72 -6.73 13.55
N ALA A 200 -6.53 -6.24 13.93
CA ALA A 200 -6.33 -5.01 14.72
C ALA A 200 -7.15 -4.93 16.02
N VAL A 201 -7.58 -6.07 16.56
CA VAL A 201 -8.22 -6.15 17.89
C VAL A 201 -7.13 -6.08 18.96
N SER A 202 -7.47 -5.55 20.14
CA SER A 202 -6.58 -5.58 21.31
C SER A 202 -6.09 -7.01 21.59
N LEU A 203 -4.80 -7.15 21.85
CA LEU A 203 -4.20 -8.44 22.23
C LEU A 203 -4.62 -8.89 23.63
N GLN A 204 -5.15 -7.97 24.44
CA GLN A 204 -5.71 -8.30 25.74
C GLN A 204 -7.15 -8.81 25.59
N PRO A 205 -7.56 -9.81 26.39
CA PRO A 205 -8.96 -10.22 26.44
C PRO A 205 -9.84 -9.01 26.78
N THR A 206 -10.80 -8.70 25.92
CA THR A 206 -11.78 -7.66 26.24
C THR A 206 -12.72 -8.22 27.31
N THR A 207 -12.43 -7.93 28.57
CA THR A 207 -13.41 -8.15 29.64
C THR A 207 -14.52 -7.14 29.41
N LEU A 208 -15.58 -7.55 28.72
CA LEU A 208 -16.81 -6.78 28.63
C LEU A 208 -17.32 -6.61 30.06
N ALA A 209 -17.12 -5.43 30.64
CA ALA A 209 -17.84 -5.03 31.83
C ALA A 209 -19.32 -5.01 31.44
N VAL A 210 -20.07 -6.00 31.92
CA VAL A 210 -21.52 -6.01 31.86
C VAL A 210 -21.98 -4.76 32.61
N VAL A 211 -22.38 -3.73 31.87
CA VAL A 211 -23.09 -2.59 32.44
C VAL A 211 -24.49 -3.10 32.77
N SER A 212 -24.65 -3.62 33.98
CA SER A 212 -25.97 -3.81 34.60
C SER A 212 -26.62 -2.45 34.77
N LYS A 213 -27.86 -2.35 34.29
CA LYS A 213 -28.76 -1.19 34.36
C LYS A 213 -28.89 -0.59 35.76
#